data_AF-A0A843F4S6-F1
#
_entry.id   AF-A0A843F4S6-F1
#
_cell.length_a   1.000
_cell.length_b   1.000
_cell.length_c   1.000
_cell.angle_alpha   90.00
_cell.angle_beta   90.00
_cell.angle_gamma   90.00
#
_symmetry.space_group_name_H-M   'P 1'
#
loop_
_entity.id
_entity.type
_entity.pdbx_description
1 polymer ?
#
loop_
_entity_poly.entity_id
_entity_poly.type
_entity_poly.pdbx_seq_one_letter_code
_entity_poly.pdbx_strand_id
1 'polypeptide(L)'
;MSFSPRKIDFFHPYIVPIAIIIFLIMGYIGSFNYRFKDPLNTQTIITIIFAAILFAIASFIVSKKFTIEKTKEINFLSEKIILILVILALILQSLNMVLLGGIPLFNSVLKANATTNLWRIAYPLFLILINILLAKYYNRKYLLLVLLGALIFGLNGYRTSVIGILVSVFITMYYLGKISKKIGILFVAIIAAGGLAVGYIASQSIATQTWTLNPVELIFYRAAFTQEVFEKIIPLAGTTHGHILSMIFSSGSPRSFIGNYVLHYDVCLTSTMFGPVMLDFGYIGLVIQMLFMGAFLKIIHSIAKKGVGIGIYSIILTHTLIWIETGPTDIMIWFLYLLGAILIILELKKD
;
A
#
# COMPACT_ATOMS: atom_id res chain seq x y z
N MET A 1 -16.08 6.33 -24.93
CA MET A 1 -15.44 5.03 -25.25
C MET A 1 -15.82 4.05 -24.16
N SER A 2 -16.56 3.01 -24.53
CA SER A 2 -17.21 2.08 -23.61
C SER A 2 -16.20 1.23 -22.86
N PHE A 3 -16.50 1.01 -21.57
CA PHE A 3 -15.85 0.05 -20.69
C PHE A 3 -16.07 -1.33 -21.32
N SER A 4 -15.11 -1.87 -22.07
CA SER A 4 -15.14 -3.28 -22.45
C SER A 4 -14.76 -4.06 -21.20
N PRO A 5 -15.67 -4.79 -20.54
CA PRO A 5 -15.28 -5.65 -19.44
C PRO A 5 -14.32 -6.69 -20.03
N ARG A 6 -13.06 -6.70 -19.58
CA ARG A 6 -12.21 -7.87 -19.81
C ARG A 6 -12.96 -9.06 -19.20
N LYS A 7 -12.94 -10.23 -19.85
CA LYS A 7 -13.61 -11.44 -19.34
C LYS A 7 -13.25 -11.77 -17.89
N ILE A 8 -12.08 -11.32 -17.42
CA ILE A 8 -11.61 -11.42 -16.04
C ILE A 8 -11.12 -10.04 -15.60
N ASP A 9 -11.66 -9.50 -14.51
CA ASP A 9 -11.16 -8.28 -13.87
C ASP A 9 -10.12 -8.63 -12.79
N PHE A 10 -8.83 -8.62 -13.16
CA PHE A 10 -7.73 -8.96 -12.25
C PHE A 10 -7.64 -8.06 -11.02
N PHE A 11 -8.01 -6.78 -11.15
CA PHE A 11 -7.93 -5.81 -10.06
C PHE A 11 -9.25 -5.63 -9.33
N HIS A 12 -10.19 -6.57 -9.49
CA HIS A 12 -11.37 -6.63 -8.63
C HIS A 12 -10.96 -6.71 -7.15
N PRO A 13 -11.72 -6.14 -6.19
CA PRO A 13 -11.40 -6.19 -4.75
C PRO A 13 -11.03 -7.58 -4.17
N TYR A 14 -11.47 -8.66 -4.81
CA TYR A 14 -11.10 -10.04 -4.43
C TYR A 14 -9.61 -10.35 -4.61
N ILE A 15 -8.84 -9.51 -5.31
CA ILE A 15 -7.38 -9.64 -5.35
C ILE A 15 -6.75 -9.49 -3.96
N VAL A 16 -7.37 -8.73 -3.05
CA VAL A 16 -6.85 -8.52 -1.69
C VAL A 16 -6.84 -9.82 -0.88
N PRO A 17 -7.94 -10.57 -0.70
CA PRO A 17 -7.89 -11.84 0.00
C PRO A 17 -6.99 -12.87 -0.69
N ILE A 18 -6.92 -12.87 -2.03
CA ILE A 18 -5.96 -13.73 -2.76
C ILE A 18 -4.51 -13.35 -2.37
N ALA A 19 -4.18 -12.05 -2.36
CA ALA A 19 -2.86 -11.57 -1.97
C ALA A 19 -2.54 -11.86 -0.50
N ILE A 20 -3.53 -11.82 0.40
CA ILE A 20 -3.37 -12.24 1.81
C ILE A 20 -2.95 -13.71 1.88
N ILE A 21 -3.61 -14.59 1.13
CA ILE A 21 -3.29 -16.02 1.10
C ILE A 21 -1.91 -16.27 0.47
N ILE A 22 -1.56 -15.57 -0.61
CA ILE A 22 -0.22 -15.66 -1.20
C ILE A 22 0.84 -15.22 -0.19
N PHE A 23 0.62 -14.10 0.50
CA PHE A 23 1.55 -13.61 1.52
C PHE A 23 1.68 -14.61 2.67
N LEU A 24 0.57 -15.21 3.14
CA LEU A 24 0.57 -16.29 4.13
C LEU A 24 1.44 -17.47 3.70
N ILE A 25 1.28 -17.96 2.47
CA ILE A 25 2.09 -19.06 1.93
C ILE A 25 3.56 -18.68 1.88
N MET A 26 3.89 -17.46 1.43
CA MET A 26 5.27 -16.96 1.41
C MET A 26 5.88 -16.90 2.82
N GLY A 27 5.12 -16.43 3.81
CA GLY A 27 5.57 -16.37 5.20
C GLY A 27 5.77 -17.76 5.80
N TYR A 28 4.85 -18.69 5.52
CA TYR A 28 4.97 -20.08 5.95
C TYR A 28 6.22 -20.74 5.36
N ILE A 29 6.46 -20.64 4.05
CA ILE A 29 7.69 -21.15 3.41
C ILE A 29 8.93 -20.49 4.02
N GLY A 30 8.89 -19.16 4.23
CA GLY A 30 9.99 -18.42 4.83
C GLY A 30 10.32 -18.83 6.27
N SER A 31 9.32 -19.27 7.05
CA SER A 31 9.52 -19.72 8.43
C SER A 31 10.35 -21.00 8.56
N PHE A 32 10.46 -21.82 7.52
CA PHE A 32 11.29 -23.03 7.56
C PHE A 32 12.79 -22.80 7.33
N ASN A 33 13.15 -21.74 6.59
CA ASN A 33 14.49 -21.64 5.99
C ASN A 33 15.40 -20.58 6.62
N TYR A 34 14.86 -19.55 7.30
CA TYR A 34 15.62 -18.30 7.52
C TYR A 34 15.70 -17.81 8.97
N ARG A 35 16.18 -18.66 9.90
CA ARG A 35 16.49 -18.35 11.33
C ARG A 35 15.30 -18.34 12.29
N PHE A 36 14.11 -18.73 11.85
CA PHE A 36 12.97 -18.91 12.76
C PHE A 36 13.09 -20.27 13.47
N LYS A 37 12.73 -20.31 14.76
CA LYS A 37 12.82 -21.54 15.56
C LYS A 37 11.74 -22.55 15.16
N ASP A 38 10.55 -22.04 14.86
CA ASP A 38 9.36 -22.85 14.59
C ASP A 38 8.60 -22.29 13.38
N PRO A 39 7.85 -23.15 12.67
CA PRO A 39 6.90 -22.70 11.65
C PRO A 39 5.80 -21.82 12.26
N LEU A 40 5.13 -21.02 11.42
CA LEU A 40 4.00 -20.20 11.87
C LEU A 40 2.93 -21.03 12.58
N ASN A 41 2.48 -20.54 13.72
CA ASN A 41 1.47 -21.20 14.54
C ASN A 41 0.13 -21.33 13.80
N THR A 42 -0.52 -22.48 13.98
CA THR A 42 -1.85 -22.78 13.45
C THR A 42 -2.89 -21.70 13.79
N GLN A 43 -2.84 -21.11 14.99
CA GLN A 43 -3.74 -20.03 15.38
C GLN A 43 -3.55 -18.78 14.51
N THR A 44 -2.30 -18.44 14.17
CA THR A 44 -1.97 -17.34 13.26
C THR A 44 -2.52 -17.59 11.87
N ILE A 45 -2.30 -18.80 11.35
CA ILE A 45 -2.80 -19.24 10.04
C ILE A 45 -4.34 -19.13 9.98
N ILE A 46 -5.04 -19.67 10.97
CA ILE A 46 -6.50 -19.63 11.06
C ILE A 46 -7.00 -18.17 11.13
N THR A 47 -6.35 -17.32 11.93
CA THR A 47 -6.74 -15.92 12.09
C THR A 47 -6.60 -15.14 10.78
N ILE A 48 -5.52 -15.38 10.02
CA ILE A 48 -5.30 -14.74 8.72
C ILE A 48 -6.34 -15.22 7.70
N ILE A 49 -6.63 -16.52 7.64
CA ILE A 49 -7.65 -17.08 6.75
C ILE A 49 -9.04 -16.51 7.10
N PHE A 50 -9.37 -16.46 8.39
CA PHE A 50 -10.60 -15.86 8.88
C PHE A 50 -10.74 -14.40 8.45
N ALA A 51 -9.69 -13.59 8.62
CA ALA A 51 -9.67 -12.20 8.17
C ALA A 51 -9.88 -12.05 6.65
N ALA A 52 -9.24 -12.90 5.85
CA ALA A 52 -9.41 -12.92 4.39
C ALA A 52 -10.85 -13.28 3.98
N ILE A 53 -11.47 -14.24 4.66
CA ILE A 53 -12.87 -14.63 4.44
C ILE A 53 -13.82 -13.46 4.77
N LEU A 54 -13.62 -12.78 5.89
CA LEU A 54 -14.46 -11.63 6.26
C LEU A 54 -14.41 -10.52 5.21
N PHE A 55 -13.20 -10.21 4.71
CA PHE A 55 -13.04 -9.24 3.63
C PHE A 55 -13.84 -9.66 2.38
N ALA A 56 -13.71 -10.93 1.99
CA ALA A 56 -14.40 -11.47 0.82
C ALA A 56 -15.92 -11.44 0.99
N ILE A 57 -16.43 -11.80 2.18
CA ILE A 57 -17.86 -11.75 2.51
C ILE A 57 -18.40 -10.32 2.39
N ALA A 58 -17.72 -9.34 2.99
CA ALA A 58 -18.15 -7.94 2.90
C ALA A 58 -18.16 -7.43 1.44
N SER A 59 -17.11 -7.75 0.68
CA SER A 59 -17.04 -7.42 -0.75
C SER A 59 -18.17 -8.08 -1.55
N PHE A 60 -18.50 -9.34 -1.24
CA PHE A 60 -19.59 -10.07 -1.86
C PHE A 60 -20.96 -9.46 -1.55
N ILE A 61 -21.25 -9.15 -0.28
CA ILE A 61 -22.51 -8.53 0.14
C ILE A 61 -22.72 -7.20 -0.60
N VAL A 62 -21.69 -6.35 -0.65
CA VAL A 62 -21.75 -5.07 -1.39
C VAL A 62 -21.95 -5.32 -2.88
N SER A 63 -21.29 -6.32 -3.47
CA SER A 63 -21.45 -6.63 -4.89
C SER A 63 -22.89 -6.98 -5.30
N LYS A 64 -23.68 -7.53 -4.37
CA LYS A 64 -25.08 -7.89 -4.59
C LYS A 64 -26.05 -6.75 -4.30
N LYS A 65 -25.74 -5.90 -3.33
CA LYS A 65 -26.64 -4.83 -2.86
C LYS A 65 -26.36 -3.46 -3.50
N PHE A 66 -25.15 -3.25 -4.03
CA PHE A 66 -24.69 -1.94 -4.48
C PHE A 66 -24.16 -2.01 -5.92
N THR A 67 -25.01 -1.60 -6.85
CA THR A 67 -24.69 -1.45 -8.28
C THR A 67 -25.05 -0.04 -8.71
N ILE A 68 -24.04 0.73 -9.13
CA ILE A 68 -24.25 2.03 -9.77
C ILE A 68 -24.15 1.82 -11.29
N GLU A 69 -25.22 2.15 -12.01
CA GLU A 69 -25.28 2.01 -13.47
C GLU A 69 -24.62 3.17 -14.22
N LYS A 70 -24.64 4.38 -13.64
CA LYS A 70 -24.09 5.59 -14.27
C LYS A 70 -23.21 6.33 -13.28
N THR A 71 -21.92 6.37 -13.56
CA THR A 71 -20.94 7.17 -12.82
C THR A 71 -20.63 8.43 -13.60
N LYS A 72 -20.57 9.57 -12.93
CA LYS A 72 -20.29 10.87 -13.57
C LYS A 72 -18.78 11.08 -13.67
N GLU A 73 -18.36 11.92 -14.61
CA GLU A 73 -16.95 12.30 -14.69
C GLU A 73 -16.71 13.52 -13.81
N ILE A 74 -15.77 13.42 -12.88
CA ILE A 74 -15.41 14.52 -11.98
C ILE A 74 -14.43 15.45 -12.69
N ASN A 75 -14.82 16.70 -12.88
CA ASN A 75 -13.99 17.73 -13.46
C ASN A 75 -13.66 18.80 -12.41
N PHE A 76 -12.41 18.81 -11.93
CA PHE A 76 -11.95 19.70 -10.86
C PHE A 76 -10.69 20.48 -11.26
N LEU A 77 -9.78 19.90 -12.04
CA LEU A 77 -8.54 20.56 -12.49
C LEU A 77 -8.26 20.37 -13.97
N SER A 78 -7.64 21.41 -14.56
CA SER A 78 -7.07 21.37 -15.90
C SER A 78 -5.77 20.56 -15.93
N GLU A 79 -5.45 20.00 -17.09
CA GLU A 79 -4.22 19.22 -17.33
C GLU A 79 -2.95 19.98 -16.94
N LYS A 80 -2.87 21.27 -17.32
CA LYS A 80 -1.71 22.13 -17.01
C LYS A 80 -1.47 22.27 -15.51
N ILE A 81 -2.53 22.49 -14.72
CA ILE A 81 -2.40 22.66 -13.26
C ILE A 81 -1.93 21.35 -12.63
N ILE A 82 -2.51 20.22 -13.01
CA ILE A 82 -2.09 18.91 -12.49
C ILE A 82 -0.62 18.66 -12.82
N LEU A 83 -0.19 18.94 -14.05
CA LEU A 83 1.19 18.74 -14.48
C LEU A 83 2.17 19.61 -13.67
N ILE A 84 1.83 20.89 -13.42
CA ILE A 84 2.61 21.78 -12.58
C ILE A 84 2.76 21.21 -11.16
N LEU A 85 1.65 20.73 -10.58
CA LEU A 85 1.66 20.17 -9.23
C LEU A 85 2.42 18.84 -9.12
N VAL A 86 2.39 18.00 -10.16
CA VAL A 86 3.23 16.78 -10.25
C VAL A 86 4.71 17.15 -10.24
N ILE A 87 5.10 18.15 -11.04
CA ILE A 87 6.50 18.63 -11.08
C ILE A 87 6.89 19.24 -9.73
N LEU A 88 6.01 20.04 -9.12
CA LEU A 88 6.22 20.59 -7.79
C LEU A 88 6.48 19.50 -6.76
N ALA A 89 5.72 18.40 -6.78
CA ALA A 89 5.93 17.29 -5.86
C ALA A 89 7.31 16.62 -6.05
N LEU A 90 7.79 16.50 -7.29
CA LEU A 90 9.15 16.00 -7.57
C LEU A 90 10.24 16.96 -7.08
N ILE A 91 10.03 18.28 -7.23
CA ILE A 91 10.94 19.32 -6.72
C ILE A 91 10.99 19.27 -5.19
N LEU A 92 9.83 19.20 -4.52
CA LEU A 92 9.77 19.11 -3.07
C LEU A 92 10.49 17.87 -2.53
N GLN A 93 10.35 16.73 -3.21
CA GLN A 93 11.06 15.52 -2.83
C GLN A 93 12.57 15.62 -3.08
N SER A 94 12.98 16.25 -4.19
CA SER A 94 14.40 16.50 -4.46
C SER A 94 15.01 17.43 -3.42
N LEU A 95 14.29 18.49 -3.05
CA LEU A 95 14.68 19.42 -2.00
C LEU A 95 14.80 18.71 -0.65
N ASN A 96 13.88 17.80 -0.32
CA ASN A 96 13.97 17.00 0.90
C ASN A 96 15.30 16.22 0.97
N MET A 97 15.75 15.59 -0.12
CA MET A 97 17.04 14.88 -0.13
C MET A 97 18.23 15.83 0.00
N VAL A 98 18.19 17.00 -0.65
CA VAL A 98 19.24 18.02 -0.52
C VAL A 98 19.36 18.51 0.93
N LEU A 99 18.22 18.77 1.59
CA LEU A 99 18.17 19.20 2.99
C LEU A 99 18.62 18.12 3.97
N LEU A 100 18.44 16.84 3.63
CA LEU A 100 18.99 15.72 4.40
C LEU A 100 20.51 15.58 4.26
N GLY A 101 21.14 16.27 3.29
CA GLY A 101 22.58 16.26 3.10
C GLY A 101 23.12 14.99 2.40
N GLY A 102 22.25 14.18 1.78
CA GLY A 102 22.67 12.96 1.11
C GLY A 102 21.52 12.12 0.57
N ILE A 103 21.86 10.93 0.04
CA ILE A 103 20.89 9.99 -0.53
C ILE A 103 20.55 8.91 0.52
N PRO A 104 19.31 8.88 1.06
CA PRO A 104 18.96 7.96 2.15
C PRO A 104 19.04 6.48 1.79
N LEU A 105 18.89 6.12 0.51
CA LEU A 105 19.05 4.73 0.04
C LEU A 105 20.38 4.10 0.46
N PHE A 106 21.46 4.90 0.50
CA PHE A 106 22.82 4.42 0.78
C PHE A 106 23.27 4.65 2.23
N ASN A 107 22.42 5.21 3.09
CA ASN A 107 22.78 5.51 4.48
C ASN A 107 21.59 5.29 5.42
N SER A 108 21.72 4.34 6.35
CA SER A 108 20.65 3.97 7.28
C SER A 108 20.21 5.09 8.23
N VAL A 109 21.12 6.00 8.62
CA VAL A 109 20.81 7.15 9.48
C VAL A 109 19.98 8.18 8.72
N LEU A 110 20.39 8.50 7.49
CA LEU A 110 19.61 9.38 6.61
C LEU A 110 18.24 8.78 6.28
N LYS A 111 18.18 7.45 6.06
CA LYS A 111 16.93 6.72 5.83
C LYS A 111 15.94 6.89 6.98
N ALA A 112 16.38 6.73 8.23
CA ALA A 112 15.51 6.90 9.39
C ALA A 112 14.90 8.31 9.47
N ASN A 113 15.63 9.32 8.99
CA ASN A 113 15.21 10.72 8.98
C ASN A 113 14.55 11.17 7.66
N ALA A 114 14.45 10.29 6.65
CA ALA A 114 14.06 10.69 5.30
C ALA A 114 12.58 11.05 5.14
N THR A 115 11.73 10.62 6.08
CA THR A 115 10.28 10.91 6.11
C THR A 115 9.96 12.23 6.82
N THR A 116 10.61 13.31 6.39
CA THR A 116 10.37 14.66 6.91
C THR A 116 8.96 15.17 6.56
N ASN A 117 8.56 16.32 7.11
CA ASN A 117 7.31 16.97 6.73
C ASN A 117 7.23 17.29 5.22
N LEU A 118 8.36 17.58 4.57
CA LEU A 118 8.39 17.79 3.11
C LEU A 118 8.07 16.51 2.35
N TRP A 119 8.67 15.39 2.75
CA TRP A 119 8.35 14.09 2.13
C TRP A 119 6.88 13.71 2.33
N ARG A 120 6.35 13.95 3.54
CA ARG A 120 4.96 13.69 3.89
C ARG A 120 3.99 14.48 3.00
N ILE A 121 4.36 15.66 2.52
CA ILE A 121 3.54 16.40 1.57
C ILE A 121 3.80 15.92 0.14
N ALA A 122 5.07 15.78 -0.25
CA ALA A 122 5.48 15.48 -1.61
C ALA A 122 4.96 14.11 -2.10
N TYR A 123 5.06 13.06 -1.28
CA TYR A 123 4.72 11.70 -1.70
C TYR A 123 3.22 11.53 -2.00
N PRO A 124 2.28 11.85 -1.08
CA PRO A 124 0.85 11.77 -1.37
C PRO A 124 0.45 12.69 -2.52
N LEU A 125 0.99 13.92 -2.57
CA LEU A 125 0.71 14.86 -3.65
C LEU A 125 1.09 14.28 -5.02
N PHE A 126 2.31 13.76 -5.15
CA PHE A 126 2.78 13.12 -6.38
C PHE A 126 1.89 11.93 -6.75
N LEU A 127 1.67 11.02 -5.80
CA LEU A 127 0.92 9.78 -5.99
C LEU A 127 -0.52 10.02 -6.47
N ILE A 128 -1.22 10.95 -5.83
CA ILE A 128 -2.60 11.33 -6.19
C ILE A 128 -2.61 11.93 -7.59
N LEU A 129 -1.78 12.94 -7.83
CA LEU A 129 -1.83 13.72 -9.06
C LEU A 129 -1.35 12.95 -10.28
N ILE A 130 -0.33 12.09 -10.16
CA ILE A 130 0.14 11.29 -11.31
C ILE A 130 -0.92 10.28 -11.77
N ASN A 131 -1.64 9.66 -10.83
CA ASN A 131 -2.74 8.75 -11.17
C ASN A 131 -3.92 9.51 -11.76
N ILE A 132 -4.28 10.69 -11.23
CA ILE A 132 -5.34 11.53 -11.82
C ILE A 132 -4.95 12.02 -13.23
N LEU A 133 -3.71 12.47 -13.42
CA LEU A 133 -3.17 12.91 -14.70
C LEU A 133 -3.32 11.82 -15.76
N LEU A 134 -2.90 10.60 -15.42
CA LEU A 134 -3.01 9.45 -16.34
C LEU A 134 -4.46 9.01 -16.55
N ALA A 135 -5.27 8.98 -15.49
CA ALA A 135 -6.65 8.52 -15.57
C ALA A 135 -7.54 9.41 -16.44
N LYS A 136 -7.24 10.71 -16.50
CA LYS A 136 -8.06 11.69 -17.22
C LYS A 136 -7.42 12.21 -18.51
N TYR A 137 -6.13 12.51 -18.48
CA TYR A 137 -5.42 13.16 -19.58
C TYR A 137 -4.31 12.25 -20.12
N TYR A 138 -4.59 10.95 -20.27
CA TYR A 138 -3.56 9.96 -20.63
C TYR A 138 -2.70 10.41 -21.82
N ASN A 139 -1.39 10.54 -21.59
CA ASN A 139 -0.37 10.71 -22.60
C ASN A 139 0.83 9.80 -22.28
N ARG A 140 1.39 9.12 -23.28
CA ARG A 140 2.56 8.25 -23.10
C ARG A 140 3.76 8.98 -22.49
N LYS A 141 3.92 10.28 -22.77
CA LYS A 141 4.99 11.10 -22.21
C LYS A 141 4.92 11.20 -20.69
N TYR A 142 3.73 11.10 -20.09
CA TYR A 142 3.56 11.14 -18.63
C TYR A 142 4.10 9.89 -17.93
N LEU A 143 4.36 8.79 -18.65
CA LEU A 143 5.06 7.64 -18.10
C LEU A 143 6.52 7.96 -17.75
N LEU A 144 7.15 8.95 -18.39
CA LEU A 144 8.47 9.43 -17.97
C LEU A 144 8.41 10.06 -16.58
N LEU A 145 7.34 10.81 -16.26
CA LEU A 145 7.14 11.36 -14.92
C LEU A 145 6.93 10.26 -13.88
N VAL A 146 6.25 9.16 -14.25
CA VAL A 146 6.10 7.98 -13.38
C VAL A 146 7.46 7.36 -13.07
N LEU A 147 8.31 7.14 -14.08
CA LEU A 147 9.64 6.57 -13.89
C LEU A 147 10.54 7.50 -13.07
N LEU A 148 10.51 8.81 -13.34
CA LEU A 148 11.23 9.82 -12.55
C LEU A 148 10.76 9.85 -11.10
N GLY A 149 9.45 9.78 -10.86
CA GLY A 149 8.91 9.70 -9.50
C GLY A 149 9.33 8.41 -8.80
N ALA A 150 9.19 7.26 -9.45
CA ALA A 150 9.63 5.99 -8.90
C ALA A 150 11.13 6.00 -8.53
N LEU A 151 11.97 6.63 -9.37
CA LEU A 151 13.39 6.82 -9.09
C LEU A 151 13.62 7.75 -7.89
N ILE A 152 13.11 8.98 -7.96
CA ILE A 152 13.34 10.03 -6.96
C ILE A 152 12.78 9.65 -5.57
N PHE A 153 11.61 9.02 -5.50
CA PHE A 153 11.08 8.49 -4.25
C PHE A 153 11.76 7.19 -3.81
N GLY A 154 12.30 6.40 -4.75
CA GLY A 154 13.10 5.22 -4.46
C GLY A 154 14.45 5.53 -3.80
N LEU A 155 15.04 6.70 -4.12
CA LEU A 155 16.26 7.20 -3.50
C LEU A 155 16.12 7.44 -1.99
N ASN A 156 14.90 7.52 -1.45
CA ASN A 156 14.68 7.54 0.00
C ASN A 156 14.90 6.17 0.69
N GLY A 157 15.09 5.08 -0.06
CA GLY A 157 15.29 3.75 0.52
C GLY A 157 14.02 3.07 1.03
N TYR A 158 12.84 3.62 0.75
CA TYR A 158 11.55 2.98 1.06
C TYR A 158 10.96 2.29 -0.18
N ARG A 159 11.04 0.96 -0.20
CA ARG A 159 10.49 0.13 -1.28
C ARG A 159 8.98 0.34 -1.50
N THR A 160 8.24 0.63 -0.44
CA THR A 160 6.78 0.79 -0.49
C THR A 160 6.36 2.00 -1.31
N SER A 161 7.15 3.08 -1.32
CA SER A 161 6.90 4.25 -2.14
C SER A 161 7.01 3.95 -3.63
N VAL A 162 8.04 3.18 -4.01
CA VAL A 162 8.27 2.78 -5.40
C VAL A 162 7.18 1.83 -5.87
N ILE A 163 6.87 0.80 -5.08
CA ILE A 163 5.79 -0.15 -5.36
C ILE A 163 4.45 0.58 -5.42
N GLY A 164 4.19 1.51 -4.49
CA GLY A 164 2.97 2.32 -4.44
C GLY A 164 2.73 3.12 -5.72
N ILE A 165 3.77 3.81 -6.22
CA ILE A 165 3.70 4.57 -7.48
C ILE A 165 3.49 3.63 -8.67
N LEU A 166 4.33 2.59 -8.81
CA LEU A 166 4.32 1.75 -10.00
C LEU A 166 3.06 0.88 -10.11
N VAL A 167 2.63 0.25 -9.01
CA VAL A 167 1.43 -0.61 -8.99
C VAL A 167 0.17 0.21 -9.17
N SER A 168 0.04 1.38 -8.54
CA SER A 168 -1.15 2.23 -8.73
C SER A 168 -1.29 2.71 -10.17
N VAL A 169 -0.19 3.12 -10.80
CA VAL A 169 -0.19 3.49 -12.21
C VAL A 169 -0.50 2.30 -13.11
N PHE A 170 0.03 1.11 -12.79
CA PHE A 170 -0.28 -0.11 -13.54
C PHE A 170 -1.78 -0.42 -13.50
N ILE A 171 -2.41 -0.34 -12.32
CA ILE A 171 -3.85 -0.56 -12.18
C ILE A 171 -4.64 0.52 -12.93
N THR A 172 -4.23 1.79 -12.84
CA THR A 172 -4.84 2.89 -13.61
C THR A 172 -4.79 2.59 -15.11
N MET A 173 -3.62 2.25 -15.65
CA MET A 173 -3.45 1.91 -17.06
C MET A 173 -4.25 0.67 -17.48
N TYR A 174 -4.39 -0.31 -16.58
CA TYR A 174 -5.17 -1.51 -16.80
C TYR A 174 -6.64 -1.16 -17.08
N TYR A 175 -7.23 -0.32 -16.23
CA TYR A 175 -8.62 0.12 -16.37
C TYR A 175 -8.84 1.05 -17.56
N LEU A 176 -7.83 1.83 -17.96
CA LEU A 176 -7.87 2.62 -19.19
C LEU A 176 -7.75 1.78 -20.47
N GLY A 177 -7.47 0.48 -20.36
CA GLY A 177 -7.24 -0.40 -21.51
C GLY A 177 -5.96 -0.06 -22.29
N LYS A 178 -4.98 0.60 -21.66
CA LYS A 178 -3.74 1.06 -22.30
C LYS A 178 -2.54 0.12 -22.12
N ILE A 179 -2.77 -1.06 -21.54
CA ILE A 179 -1.74 -2.09 -21.34
C ILE A 179 -1.77 -3.08 -22.51
N SER A 180 -0.75 -3.00 -23.38
CA SER A 180 -0.43 -4.10 -24.30
C SER A 180 0.32 -5.21 -23.59
N LYS A 181 0.36 -6.43 -24.15
CA LYS A 181 1.12 -7.56 -23.56
C LYS A 181 2.58 -7.20 -23.29
N LYS A 182 3.23 -6.49 -24.23
CA LYS A 182 4.63 -6.02 -24.09
C LYS A 182 4.78 -5.00 -22.95
N ILE A 183 3.91 -3.99 -22.91
CA ILE A 183 3.93 -2.97 -21.84
C ILE A 183 3.63 -3.62 -20.48
N GLY A 184 2.72 -4.59 -20.43
CA GLY A 184 2.39 -5.33 -19.22
C GLY A 184 3.57 -6.09 -18.64
N ILE A 185 4.25 -6.87 -19.48
CA ILE A 185 5.46 -7.62 -19.07
C ILE A 185 6.55 -6.65 -18.59
N LEU A 186 6.78 -5.55 -19.32
CA LEU A 186 7.76 -4.54 -18.92
C LEU A 186 7.42 -3.90 -17.56
N PHE A 187 6.15 -3.55 -17.33
CA PHE A 187 5.71 -2.98 -16.05
C PHE A 187 5.92 -3.95 -14.89
N VAL A 188 5.54 -5.23 -15.07
CA VAL A 188 5.75 -6.26 -14.05
C VAL A 188 7.24 -6.44 -13.76
N ALA A 189 8.09 -6.48 -14.79
CA ALA A 189 9.54 -6.55 -14.64
C ALA A 189 10.11 -5.35 -13.87
N ILE A 190 9.65 -4.12 -14.17
CA ILE A 190 10.09 -2.90 -13.48
C ILE A 190 9.61 -2.89 -12.02
N ILE A 191 8.38 -3.32 -11.73
CA ILE A 191 7.87 -3.43 -10.36
C ILE A 191 8.71 -4.43 -9.56
N ALA A 192 8.97 -5.61 -10.12
CA ALA A 192 9.78 -6.64 -9.49
C ALA A 192 11.23 -6.15 -9.26
N ALA A 193 11.87 -5.62 -10.30
CA ALA A 193 13.23 -5.10 -10.23
C ALA A 193 13.36 -3.92 -9.26
N GLY A 194 12.43 -2.96 -9.29
CA GLY A 194 12.41 -1.81 -8.39
C GLY A 194 12.20 -2.21 -6.94
N GLY A 195 11.25 -3.12 -6.69
CA GLY A 195 10.99 -3.65 -5.34
C GLY A 195 12.19 -4.43 -4.78
N LEU A 196 12.79 -5.32 -5.60
CA LEU A 196 13.96 -6.11 -5.23
C LEU A 196 15.20 -5.24 -5.03
N ALA A 197 15.51 -4.34 -5.97
CA ALA A 197 16.70 -3.50 -5.92
C ALA A 197 16.66 -2.54 -4.74
N VAL A 198 15.57 -1.80 -4.55
CA VAL A 198 15.43 -0.87 -3.42
C VAL A 198 15.43 -1.63 -2.11
N GLY A 199 14.72 -2.77 -2.03
CA GLY A 199 14.70 -3.61 -0.84
C GLY A 199 16.08 -4.14 -0.45
N TYR A 200 16.82 -4.66 -1.44
CA TYR A 200 18.14 -5.24 -1.23
C TYR A 200 19.18 -4.16 -0.90
N ILE A 201 19.30 -3.10 -1.70
CA ILE A 201 20.26 -2.00 -1.47
C ILE A 201 20.02 -1.36 -0.10
N ALA A 202 18.74 -1.09 0.24
CA ALA A 202 18.40 -0.47 1.51
C ALA A 202 18.54 -1.41 2.72
N SER A 203 18.68 -2.73 2.50
CA SER A 203 19.03 -3.70 3.55
C SER A 203 20.53 -3.80 3.77
N GLN A 204 21.31 -3.72 2.69
CA GLN A 204 22.78 -3.74 2.73
C GLN A 204 23.37 -2.43 3.27
N SER A 205 22.64 -1.31 3.19
CA SER A 205 23.08 -0.02 3.75
C SER A 205 22.92 0.12 5.27
N ILE A 206 22.49 -0.94 5.97
CA ILE A 206 22.39 -0.99 7.43
C ILE A 206 23.79 -1.27 7.99
N ALA A 207 24.45 -0.24 8.55
CA ALA A 207 25.84 -0.29 8.97
C ALA A 207 26.19 -1.41 9.98
N THR A 208 25.21 -1.91 10.71
CA THR A 208 25.39 -2.94 11.77
C THR A 208 24.97 -4.35 11.34
N GLN A 209 24.49 -4.54 10.10
CA GLN A 209 23.97 -5.84 9.64
C GLN A 209 24.53 -6.22 8.28
N THR A 210 25.25 -7.33 8.23
CA THR A 210 25.62 -8.00 6.98
C THR A 210 24.55 -9.03 6.63
N TRP A 211 23.68 -8.69 5.68
CA TRP A 211 22.68 -9.61 5.18
C TRP A 211 23.32 -10.58 4.19
N THR A 212 23.33 -11.87 4.53
CA THR A 212 23.82 -12.95 3.64
C THR A 212 22.74 -13.47 2.70
N LEU A 213 21.50 -13.00 2.86
CA LEU A 213 20.36 -13.44 2.05
C LEU A 213 20.38 -12.80 0.67
N ASN A 214 20.07 -13.57 -0.35
CA ASN A 214 19.88 -13.03 -1.69
C ASN A 214 18.54 -12.24 -1.79
N PRO A 215 18.33 -11.42 -2.84
CA PRO A 215 17.13 -10.58 -2.95
C PRO A 215 15.80 -11.33 -2.91
N VAL A 216 15.75 -12.59 -3.39
CA VAL A 216 14.54 -13.41 -3.40
C VAL A 216 14.29 -13.99 -2.01
N GLU A 217 15.32 -14.52 -1.36
CA GLU A 217 15.25 -15.03 0.02
C GLU A 217 14.79 -13.94 0.99
N LEU A 218 15.23 -12.70 0.77
CA LEU A 218 14.83 -11.55 1.56
C LEU A 218 13.30 -11.33 1.51
N ILE A 219 12.63 -11.62 0.39
CA ILE A 219 11.16 -11.51 0.31
C ILE A 219 10.50 -12.52 1.24
N PHE A 220 10.90 -13.79 1.18
CA PHE A 220 10.33 -14.85 2.01
C PHE A 220 10.63 -14.61 3.49
N TYR A 221 11.86 -14.22 3.82
CA TYR A 221 12.24 -13.83 5.18
C TYR A 221 11.36 -12.68 5.71
N ARG A 222 11.12 -11.63 4.91
CA ARG A 222 10.29 -10.49 5.33
C ARG A 222 8.83 -10.86 5.53
N ALA A 223 8.29 -11.72 4.67
CA ALA A 223 6.94 -12.26 4.84
C ALA A 223 6.83 -13.08 6.13
N ALA A 224 7.80 -13.97 6.38
CA ALA A 224 7.85 -14.79 7.59
C ALA A 224 7.97 -13.94 8.86
N PHE A 225 8.94 -13.02 8.90
CA PHE A 225 9.18 -12.13 10.03
C PHE A 225 7.95 -11.29 10.37
N THR A 226 7.29 -10.73 9.36
CA THR A 226 6.08 -9.90 9.58
C THR A 226 4.93 -10.73 10.14
N GLN A 227 4.80 -11.99 9.72
CA GLN A 227 3.78 -12.91 10.26
C GLN A 227 4.13 -13.44 11.64
N GLU A 228 5.42 -13.62 11.96
CA GLU A 228 5.88 -13.93 13.32
C GLU A 228 5.58 -12.77 14.28
N VAL A 229 5.77 -11.52 13.84
CA VAL A 229 5.34 -10.34 14.61
C VAL A 229 3.84 -10.40 14.89
N PHE A 230 3.03 -10.77 13.88
CA PHE A 230 1.59 -10.92 14.07
C PHE A 230 1.23 -12.10 15.00
N GLU A 231 1.95 -13.21 14.93
CA GLU A 231 1.79 -14.33 15.86
C GLU A 231 2.01 -13.90 17.32
N LYS A 232 3.05 -13.11 17.59
CA LYS A 232 3.32 -12.57 18.93
C LYS A 232 2.31 -11.52 19.39
N ILE A 233 1.57 -10.92 18.45
CA ILE A 233 0.46 -10.01 18.75
C ILE A 233 -0.78 -10.76 19.22
N ILE A 234 -1.04 -11.98 18.74
CA ILE A 234 -2.29 -12.69 19.02
C ILE A 234 -2.54 -12.89 20.54
N PRO A 235 -1.54 -13.28 21.37
CA PRO A 235 -1.72 -13.36 22.82
C PRO A 235 -1.99 -12.01 23.50
N LEU A 236 -1.61 -10.90 22.87
CA LEU A 236 -1.77 -9.53 23.36
C LEU A 236 -3.02 -8.85 22.77
N ALA A 237 -3.96 -9.64 22.26
CA ALA A 237 -5.15 -9.11 21.60
C ALA A 237 -5.97 -8.20 22.53
N GLY A 238 -6.19 -6.95 22.09
CA GLY A 238 -7.03 -5.98 22.79
C GLY A 238 -6.38 -5.31 24.01
N THR A 239 -5.08 -5.47 24.24
CA THR A 239 -4.41 -4.89 25.42
C THR A 239 -4.09 -3.40 25.28
N THR A 240 -4.09 -2.85 24.06
CA THR A 240 -3.71 -1.44 23.83
C THR A 240 -4.91 -0.49 23.74
N HIS A 241 -6.15 -1.02 23.76
CA HIS A 241 -7.41 -0.27 23.94
C HIS A 241 -7.57 0.99 23.06
N GLY A 242 -7.12 0.94 21.80
CA GLY A 242 -7.25 2.06 20.85
C GLY A 242 -6.10 3.06 20.88
N HIS A 243 -5.04 2.80 21.65
CA HIS A 243 -3.85 3.65 21.71
C HIS A 243 -3.10 3.67 20.38
N ILE A 244 -3.05 2.57 19.63
CA ILE A 244 -2.37 2.54 18.33
C ILE A 244 -3.17 3.36 17.32
N LEU A 245 -4.50 3.23 17.33
CA LEU A 245 -5.42 4.03 16.52
C LEU A 245 -5.25 5.52 16.82
N SER A 246 -5.18 5.92 18.09
CA SER A 246 -4.96 7.33 18.46
C SER A 246 -3.58 7.83 18.02
N MET A 247 -2.55 6.98 18.07
CA MET A 247 -1.21 7.30 17.55
C MET A 247 -1.19 7.54 16.03
N ILE A 248 -1.99 6.78 15.26
CA ILE A 248 -2.10 6.97 13.80
C ILE A 248 -2.60 8.38 13.48
N PHE A 249 -3.54 8.91 14.25
CA PHE A 249 -4.13 10.23 14.02
C PHE A 249 -3.48 11.37 14.83
N SER A 250 -2.36 11.09 15.50
CA SER A 250 -1.57 12.06 16.26
C SER A 250 -0.09 12.02 15.85
N SER A 251 0.81 12.63 16.62
CA SER A 251 2.25 12.69 16.32
C SER A 251 3.02 11.40 16.65
N GLY A 252 2.35 10.27 16.82
CA GLY A 252 2.95 9.00 17.22
C GLY A 252 3.68 8.24 16.11
N SER A 253 4.44 7.20 16.51
CA SER A 253 4.99 6.18 15.61
C SER A 253 4.40 4.81 15.96
N PRO A 254 3.23 4.46 15.40
CA PRO A 254 2.56 3.18 15.70
C PRO A 254 3.47 1.97 15.49
N ARG A 255 4.31 1.98 14.46
CA ARG A 255 5.23 0.86 14.16
C ARG A 255 6.38 0.73 15.16
N SER A 256 6.90 1.83 15.67
CA SER A 256 7.91 1.79 16.75
C SER A 256 7.28 1.32 18.05
N PHE A 257 6.07 1.79 18.36
CA PHE A 257 5.32 1.33 19.53
C PHE A 257 5.07 -0.18 19.48
N ILE A 258 4.60 -0.71 18.36
CA ILE A 258 4.38 -2.16 18.18
C ILE A 258 5.70 -2.94 18.36
N GLY A 259 6.81 -2.44 17.80
CA GLY A 259 8.11 -3.10 17.96
C GLY A 259 8.57 -3.18 19.41
N ASN A 260 8.39 -2.11 20.18
CA ASN A 260 8.74 -2.08 21.59
C ASN A 260 7.77 -2.91 22.45
N TYR A 261 6.47 -2.79 22.19
CA TYR A 261 5.42 -3.42 22.99
C TYR A 261 5.39 -4.95 22.82
N VAL A 262 5.60 -5.45 21.60
CA VAL A 262 5.50 -6.88 21.28
C VAL A 262 6.84 -7.60 21.38
N LEU A 263 7.94 -6.94 20.99
CA LEU A 263 9.25 -7.57 20.84
C LEU A 263 10.34 -6.95 21.72
N HIS A 264 10.03 -5.89 22.47
CA HIS A 264 11.00 -5.13 23.27
C HIS A 264 12.17 -4.59 22.43
N TYR A 265 11.93 -4.31 21.15
CA TYR A 265 12.91 -3.71 20.27
C TYR A 265 12.57 -2.23 20.02
N ASP A 266 13.57 -1.37 20.13
CA ASP A 266 13.42 0.06 19.79
C ASP A 266 13.63 0.31 18.29
N VAL A 267 12.85 -0.42 17.48
CA VAL A 267 12.90 -0.31 16.01
C VAL A 267 11.49 -0.33 15.42
N CYS A 268 11.34 0.35 14.29
CA CYS A 268 10.09 0.39 13.53
C CYS A 268 9.83 -0.97 12.85
N LEU A 269 8.80 -1.69 13.32
CA LEU A 269 8.46 -3.02 12.81
C LEU A 269 7.13 -3.05 12.05
N THR A 270 7.04 -3.97 11.10
CA THR A 270 5.82 -4.25 10.33
C THR A 270 5.04 -5.39 10.99
N SER A 271 3.72 -5.27 11.04
CA SER A 271 2.85 -6.17 11.82
C SER A 271 1.64 -6.67 11.03
N THR A 272 1.72 -6.71 9.69
CA THR A 272 0.61 -7.01 8.77
C THR A 272 -0.54 -6.00 8.85
N MET A 273 -1.52 -6.13 7.96
CA MET A 273 -2.75 -5.33 8.04
C MET A 273 -3.60 -5.63 9.29
N PHE A 274 -3.34 -6.76 9.96
CA PHE A 274 -4.13 -7.24 11.09
C PHE A 274 -3.56 -6.78 12.44
N GLY A 275 -2.24 -6.56 12.54
CA GLY A 275 -1.55 -6.34 13.81
C GLY A 275 -2.06 -5.15 14.62
N PRO A 276 -2.10 -3.92 14.06
CA PRO A 276 -2.52 -2.74 14.81
C PRO A 276 -3.92 -2.89 15.44
N VAL A 277 -4.89 -3.37 14.65
CA VAL A 277 -6.26 -3.50 15.12
C VAL A 277 -6.45 -4.67 16.09
N MET A 278 -5.67 -5.75 15.91
CA MET A 278 -5.67 -6.89 16.83
C MET A 278 -5.13 -6.48 18.21
N LEU A 279 -4.06 -5.68 18.27
CA LEU A 279 -3.55 -5.14 19.54
C LEU A 279 -4.55 -4.20 20.21
N ASP A 280 -5.18 -3.30 19.46
CA ASP A 280 -6.09 -2.31 20.04
C ASP A 280 -7.41 -2.90 20.53
N PHE A 281 -8.00 -3.79 19.75
CA PHE A 281 -9.40 -4.19 19.92
C PHE A 281 -9.64 -5.70 19.74
N GLY A 282 -8.55 -6.49 19.63
CA GLY A 282 -8.62 -7.93 19.47
C GLY A 282 -9.39 -8.39 18.24
N TYR A 283 -10.00 -9.57 18.35
CA TYR A 283 -10.77 -10.17 17.26
C TYR A 283 -11.98 -9.32 16.84
N ILE A 284 -12.58 -8.56 17.75
CA ILE A 284 -13.72 -7.68 17.44
C ILE A 284 -13.26 -6.58 16.47
N GLY A 285 -12.14 -5.92 16.78
CA GLY A 285 -11.58 -4.91 15.88
C GLY A 285 -11.17 -5.49 14.55
N LEU A 286 -10.53 -6.67 14.55
CA LEU A 286 -10.16 -7.37 13.32
C LEU A 286 -11.40 -7.60 12.45
N VAL A 287 -12.50 -8.09 13.01
CA VAL A 287 -13.76 -8.31 12.29
C VAL A 287 -14.27 -7.02 11.66
N ILE A 288 -14.38 -5.96 12.46
CA ILE A 288 -14.89 -4.66 12.01
C ILE A 288 -14.01 -4.10 10.88
N GLN A 289 -12.68 -4.12 11.05
CA GLN A 289 -11.75 -3.59 10.04
C GLN A 289 -11.85 -4.36 8.73
N MET A 290 -11.84 -5.70 8.76
CA MET A 290 -11.86 -6.50 7.53
C MET A 290 -13.19 -6.36 6.78
N LEU A 291 -14.31 -6.30 7.50
CA LEU A 291 -15.62 -6.03 6.91
C LEU A 291 -15.67 -4.62 6.30
N PHE A 292 -15.21 -3.60 7.04
CA PHE A 292 -15.16 -2.22 6.55
C PHE A 292 -14.31 -2.11 5.28
N MET A 293 -13.08 -2.64 5.28
CA MET A 293 -12.17 -2.56 4.14
C MET A 293 -12.72 -3.31 2.91
N GLY A 294 -13.30 -4.50 3.11
CA GLY A 294 -13.90 -5.27 2.03
C GLY A 294 -15.10 -4.57 1.39
N ALA A 295 -15.98 -3.99 2.22
CA ALA A 295 -17.12 -3.22 1.77
C ALA A 295 -16.68 -1.93 1.07
N PHE A 296 -15.83 -1.13 1.71
CA PHE A 296 -15.34 0.15 1.21
C PHE A 296 -14.66 0.00 -0.15
N LEU A 297 -13.72 -0.95 -0.27
CA LEU A 297 -13.00 -1.16 -1.53
C LEU A 297 -13.95 -1.60 -2.65
N LYS A 298 -15.01 -2.35 -2.31
CA LYS A 298 -16.03 -2.74 -3.30
C LYS A 298 -16.91 -1.58 -3.73
N ILE A 299 -17.33 -0.72 -2.81
CA ILE A 299 -18.09 0.49 -3.14
C ILE A 299 -17.26 1.37 -4.09
N ILE A 300 -15.99 1.64 -3.76
CA ILE A 300 -15.10 2.43 -4.62
C ILE A 300 -14.96 1.78 -6.00
N HIS A 301 -14.73 0.47 -6.08
CA HIS A 301 -14.64 -0.27 -7.36
C HIS A 301 -15.91 -0.14 -8.21
N SER A 302 -17.09 -0.13 -7.57
CA SER A 302 -18.37 0.03 -8.25
C SER A 302 -18.57 1.43 -8.81
N ILE A 303 -18.05 2.48 -8.16
CA ILE A 303 -18.21 3.88 -8.62
C ILE A 303 -17.04 4.38 -9.47
N ALA A 304 -15.87 3.76 -9.37
CA ALA A 304 -14.64 4.17 -10.06
C ALA A 304 -14.59 3.68 -11.52
N LYS A 305 -15.53 4.11 -12.36
CA LYS A 305 -15.60 3.65 -13.76
C LYS A 305 -14.94 4.61 -14.76
N LYS A 306 -14.67 5.86 -14.39
CA LYS A 306 -14.11 6.88 -15.30
C LYS A 306 -13.18 7.87 -14.59
N GLY A 307 -12.22 8.39 -15.37
CA GLY A 307 -11.38 9.54 -15.00
C GLY A 307 -10.79 9.44 -13.59
N VAL A 308 -10.98 10.49 -12.79
CA VAL A 308 -10.47 10.62 -11.42
C VAL A 308 -10.79 9.41 -10.54
N GLY A 309 -11.99 8.82 -10.68
CA GLY A 309 -12.41 7.67 -9.89
C GLY A 309 -11.49 6.46 -10.07
N ILE A 310 -11.06 6.19 -11.32
CA ILE A 310 -10.10 5.10 -11.62
C ILE A 310 -8.78 5.35 -10.90
N GLY A 311 -8.27 6.59 -10.94
CA GLY A 311 -7.01 6.95 -10.28
C GLY A 311 -7.07 6.76 -8.77
N ILE A 312 -8.15 7.24 -8.12
CA ILE A 312 -8.36 7.09 -6.67
C ILE A 312 -8.48 5.61 -6.30
N TYR A 313 -9.29 4.83 -7.02
CA TYR A 313 -9.44 3.40 -6.77
C TYR A 313 -8.09 2.66 -6.87
N SER A 314 -7.33 2.95 -7.92
CA SER A 314 -6.04 2.31 -8.17
C SER A 314 -5.04 2.57 -7.04
N ILE A 315 -5.03 3.80 -6.51
CA ILE A 315 -4.22 4.17 -5.35
C ILE A 315 -4.66 3.42 -4.10
N ILE A 316 -5.96 3.43 -3.78
CA ILE A 316 -6.49 2.79 -2.58
C ILE A 316 -6.22 1.29 -2.62
N LEU A 317 -6.55 0.61 -3.73
CA LEU A 317 -6.29 -0.81 -3.91
C LEU A 317 -4.80 -1.15 -3.75
N THR A 318 -3.92 -0.35 -4.34
CA THR A 318 -2.46 -0.56 -4.21
C THR A 318 -2.02 -0.50 -2.75
N HIS A 319 -2.49 0.49 -2.00
CA HIS A 319 -2.08 0.63 -0.60
C HIS A 319 -2.75 -0.40 0.30
N THR A 320 -3.97 -0.86 -0.01
CA THR A 320 -4.56 -2.03 0.63
C THR A 320 -3.68 -3.27 0.45
N LEU A 321 -3.13 -3.49 -0.75
CA LEU A 321 -2.22 -4.61 -1.01
C LEU A 321 -0.88 -4.45 -0.27
N ILE A 322 -0.33 -3.23 -0.21
CA ILE A 322 0.90 -2.95 0.56
C ILE A 322 0.68 -3.19 2.06
N TRP A 323 -0.48 -2.82 2.59
CA TRP A 323 -0.82 -2.98 4.01
C TRP A 323 -0.81 -4.44 4.47
N ILE A 324 -1.02 -5.42 3.58
CA ILE A 324 -0.91 -6.85 3.91
C ILE A 324 0.42 -7.12 4.64
N GLU A 325 1.50 -6.48 4.21
CA GLU A 325 2.78 -6.53 4.90
C GLU A 325 2.92 -5.42 5.95
N THR A 326 2.68 -4.15 5.59
CA THR A 326 3.16 -3.02 6.41
C THR A 326 2.22 -2.55 7.52
N GLY A 327 0.95 -2.93 7.45
CA GLY A 327 -0.09 -2.46 8.37
C GLY A 327 -0.65 -1.06 8.07
N PRO A 328 -1.92 -0.78 8.47
CA PRO A 328 -2.59 0.51 8.28
C PRO A 328 -2.16 1.56 9.32
N THR A 329 -0.85 1.77 9.45
CA THR A 329 -0.27 2.59 10.53
C THR A 329 0.07 4.03 10.12
N ASP A 330 -0.01 4.36 8.83
CA ASP A 330 0.43 5.65 8.30
C ASP A 330 -0.78 6.54 7.98
N ILE A 331 -0.89 7.69 8.65
CA ILE A 331 -1.98 8.68 8.44
C ILE A 331 -2.12 9.11 6.98
N MET A 332 -0.98 9.20 6.28
CA MET A 332 -0.89 9.59 4.87
C MET A 332 -1.75 8.70 3.98
N ILE A 333 -1.86 7.41 4.34
CA ILE A 333 -2.61 6.43 3.56
C ILE A 333 -4.08 6.45 3.97
N TRP A 334 -4.39 6.69 5.25
CA TRP A 334 -5.76 6.94 5.69
C TRP A 334 -6.39 8.17 5.01
N PHE A 335 -5.58 9.20 4.69
CA PHE A 335 -6.03 10.32 3.86
C PHE A 335 -6.50 9.87 2.46
N LEU A 336 -5.92 8.81 1.88
CA LEU A 336 -6.37 8.26 0.59
C LEU A 336 -7.74 7.59 0.71
N TYR A 337 -8.01 6.93 1.85
CA TYR A 337 -9.35 6.40 2.15
C TYR A 337 -10.36 7.53 2.37
N LEU A 338 -9.96 8.65 2.99
CA LEU A 338 -10.81 9.84 3.09
C LEU A 338 -11.16 10.39 1.71
N LEU A 339 -10.21 10.46 0.77
CA LEU A 339 -10.49 10.84 -0.62
C LEU A 339 -11.48 9.88 -1.29
N GLY A 340 -11.38 8.58 -1.03
CA GLY A 340 -12.37 7.60 -1.46
C GLY A 340 -13.76 7.86 -0.86
N ALA A 341 -13.85 8.19 0.43
CA ALA A 341 -15.12 8.52 1.06
C ALA A 341 -15.76 9.79 0.45
N ILE A 342 -14.95 10.81 0.16
CA ILE A 342 -15.40 12.02 -0.55
C ILE A 342 -15.92 11.65 -1.95
N LEU A 343 -15.21 10.78 -2.68
CA LEU A 343 -15.65 10.28 -3.98
C LEU A 343 -17.03 9.59 -3.91
N ILE A 344 -17.25 8.75 -2.88
CA ILE A 344 -18.55 8.10 -2.64
C ILE A 344 -19.64 9.15 -2.45
N ILE A 345 -19.42 10.14 -1.59
CA ILE A 345 -20.39 11.19 -1.31
C ILE A 345 -20.72 12.00 -2.58
N LEU A 346 -19.71 12.34 -3.38
CA LEU A 346 -19.88 13.13 -4.61
C LEU A 346 -20.69 12.40 -5.68
N GLU A 347 -20.57 11.08 -5.78
CA GLU A 347 -21.36 10.27 -6.70
C GLU A 347 -22.78 10.03 -6.17
N LEU A 348 -22.95 9.80 -4.86
CA LEU A 348 -24.28 9.57 -4.26
C LEU A 348 -25.17 10.82 -4.16
N LYS A 349 -24.60 12.01 -3.94
CA LYS A 349 -25.37 13.27 -3.75
C LYS A 349 -25.95 13.84 -5.05
N LYS A 350 -25.65 13.24 -6.20
CA LYS A 350 -26.04 13.76 -7.51
C LYS A 350 -27.17 12.97 -8.17
N ASP A 351 -27.79 12.07 -7.43
CA ASP A 351 -29.13 11.52 -7.65
C ASP A 351 -30.08 12.17 -6.64
#